data_AF-A0AAW5PLV7-F1
#
_entry.id   AF-A0AAW5PLV7-F1
#
_cell.length_a   1.000
_cell.length_b   1.000
_cell.length_c   1.000
_cell.angle_alpha   90.00
_cell.angle_beta   90.00
_cell.angle_gamma   90.00
#
_symmetry.space_group_name_H-M   'P 1'
#
loop_
_entity.id
_entity.type
_entity.pdbx_description
1 polymer ?
#
loop_
_entity_poly.entity_id
_entity_poly.type
_entity_poly.pdbx_seq_one_letter_code
_entity_poly.pdbx_strand_id
1 'polypeptide(L)'
;MARNLLFGKEAAIAGLSVATRSQARTTTLGAASLDSRLRQKRSPAYVQAMTRVDVGGHVHDRDALAALKQLVAAELGEIALEDRLLGIVSRCMLGHPYEVHTLDMTGQIIEHFKIGHTLPLTLERARTLALHPSYAFIEVYANRMVTVSDSGQTAVIEGTT
;
A
#
# COMPACT_ATOMS: atom_id res chain seq x y z
N MET A 1 65.21 13.72 37.05
CA MET A 1 64.48 15.01 37.07
C MET A 1 63.95 15.27 35.67
N ALA A 2 62.61 15.24 35.51
CA ALA A 2 61.82 15.93 34.48
C ALA A 2 62.10 15.64 32.97
N ARG A 3 61.14 15.62 32.04
CA ARG A 3 59.68 15.77 32.03
C ARG A 3 59.18 15.26 30.66
N ASN A 4 57.90 14.94 30.66
CA ASN A 4 57.11 14.24 29.67
C ASN A 4 56.59 15.14 28.51
N LEU A 5 56.03 14.49 27.48
CA LEU A 5 55.10 14.94 26.42
C LEU A 5 55.63 15.68 25.18
N LEU A 6 55.27 15.17 23.99
CA LEU A 6 54.33 15.83 23.06
C LEU A 6 53.91 14.91 21.88
N PHE A 7 52.63 15.04 21.52
CA PHE A 7 51.85 14.32 20.52
C PHE A 7 52.13 14.74 19.06
N GLY A 8 51.82 13.83 18.12
CA GLY A 8 51.31 14.11 16.76
C GLY A 8 52.30 13.78 15.62
N LYS A 9 51.95 13.36 14.40
CA LYS A 9 50.73 12.89 13.69
C LYS A 9 51.19 12.66 12.23
N GLU A 10 50.76 11.58 11.54
CA GLU A 10 50.58 11.37 10.07
C GLU A 10 50.73 9.86 9.72
N ALA A 11 49.72 9.14 9.18
CA ALA A 11 49.24 9.07 7.78
C ALA A 11 50.33 8.53 6.81
N ALA A 12 50.18 7.54 5.92
CA ALA A 12 49.13 6.69 5.35
C ALA A 12 49.80 5.34 4.93
N ILE A 13 49.16 4.22 4.56
CA ILE A 13 48.53 3.98 3.25
C ILE A 13 47.75 2.64 3.20
N ALA A 14 46.61 2.73 2.54
CA ALA A 14 45.71 1.75 1.93
C ALA A 14 46.11 0.27 1.87
N GLY A 15 45.32 -0.57 2.54
CA GLY A 15 45.00 -1.93 2.10
C GLY A 15 43.54 -1.98 1.64
N LEU A 16 43.31 -1.84 0.34
CA LEU A 16 41.98 -1.91 -0.29
C LEU A 16 41.51 -3.37 -0.31
N SER A 17 40.88 -3.83 0.77
CA SER A 17 40.16 -5.11 0.75
C SER A 17 38.76 -4.87 0.20
N VAL A 18 38.58 -5.17 -1.09
CA VAL A 18 37.28 -5.19 -1.75
C VAL A 18 36.46 -6.33 -1.14
N ALA A 19 35.58 -5.97 -0.20
CA ALA A 19 34.55 -6.85 0.32
C ALA A 19 33.66 -7.28 -0.86
N THR A 20 33.84 -8.51 -1.31
CA THR A 20 33.05 -9.08 -2.40
C THR A 20 31.75 -9.66 -1.85
N ARG A 21 30.69 -9.32 -2.58
CA ARG A 21 29.44 -10.06 -2.79
C ARG A 21 28.42 -10.06 -1.65
N SER A 22 27.44 -9.19 -1.88
CA SER A 22 26.06 -9.58 -2.15
C SER A 22 25.41 -10.56 -1.18
N GLN A 23 24.60 -10.01 -0.29
CA GLN A 23 23.30 -10.59 0.02
C GLN A 23 22.33 -9.44 0.26
N ALA A 24 21.89 -8.82 -0.84
CA ALA A 24 20.54 -8.30 -0.87
C ALA A 24 19.65 -9.53 -0.61
N ARG A 25 19.15 -9.64 0.62
CA ARG A 25 18.16 -10.65 0.98
C ARG A 25 16.88 -10.29 0.25
N THR A 26 16.78 -10.69 -1.02
CA THR A 26 15.48 -10.88 -1.67
C THR A 26 14.87 -12.10 -0.98
N THR A 27 14.24 -11.87 0.18
CA THR A 27 13.42 -12.89 0.80
C THR A 27 12.19 -13.03 -0.07
N THR A 28 12.19 -14.03 -0.96
CA THR A 28 10.95 -14.70 -1.36
C THR A 28 10.32 -15.25 -0.08
N LEU A 29 9.56 -14.39 0.59
CA LEU A 29 8.70 -14.72 1.70
C LEU A 29 7.64 -15.67 1.13
N GLY A 30 7.69 -16.94 1.54
CA GLY A 30 6.78 -17.98 1.04
C GLY A 30 5.31 -17.60 1.23
N ALA A 31 4.41 -18.29 0.51
CA ALA A 31 2.96 -17.99 0.52
C ALA A 31 2.35 -17.83 1.94
N ALA A 32 2.86 -18.56 2.94
CA ALA A 32 2.43 -18.42 4.34
C ALA A 32 2.75 -17.05 4.96
N SER A 33 3.88 -16.44 4.62
CA SER A 33 4.21 -15.08 5.03
C SER A 33 3.39 -14.02 4.32
N LEU A 34 2.96 -14.27 3.08
CA LEU A 34 2.06 -13.38 2.35
C LEU A 34 0.66 -13.41 2.96
N ASP A 35 0.10 -14.60 3.21
CA ASP A 35 -1.22 -14.74 3.82
C ASP A 35 -1.28 -14.06 5.21
N SER A 36 -0.23 -14.23 6.01
CA SER A 36 -0.08 -13.52 7.29
C SER A 36 -0.12 -11.99 7.12
N ARG A 37 0.59 -11.44 6.13
CA ARG A 37 0.62 -9.99 5.84
C ARG A 37 -0.71 -9.45 5.30
N LEU A 38 -1.43 -10.22 4.51
CA LEU A 38 -2.75 -9.84 4.01
C LEU A 38 -3.79 -9.77 5.14
N ARG A 39 -3.61 -10.59 6.19
CA ARG A 39 -4.43 -10.59 7.41
C ARG A 39 -3.95 -9.60 8.47
N GLN A 40 -2.85 -8.90 8.24
CA GLN A 40 -2.43 -7.83 9.14
C GLN A 40 -3.39 -6.66 9.03
N LYS A 41 -3.66 -6.07 10.18
CA LYS A 41 -4.44 -4.86 10.32
C LYS A 41 -3.75 -3.72 9.57
N ARG A 42 -4.50 -2.98 8.74
CA ARG A 42 -4.02 -1.76 8.08
C ARG A 42 -3.90 -0.61 9.06
N SER A 43 -2.94 0.30 8.83
CA SER A 43 -2.78 1.43 9.74
C SER A 43 -3.98 2.40 9.68
N PRO A 44 -4.30 3.08 10.80
CA PRO A 44 -5.36 4.08 10.82
C PRO A 44 -5.12 5.24 9.84
N ALA A 45 -3.86 5.63 9.65
CA ALA A 45 -3.48 6.68 8.71
C ALA A 45 -3.86 6.28 7.28
N TYR A 46 -3.54 5.04 6.89
CA TYR A 46 -3.88 4.52 5.56
C TYR A 46 -5.37 4.44 5.32
N VAL A 47 -6.12 3.88 6.28
CA VAL A 47 -7.58 3.79 6.17
C VAL A 47 -8.23 5.16 6.06
N GLN A 48 -7.76 6.13 6.84
CA GLN A 48 -8.26 7.51 6.77
C GLN A 48 -7.93 8.17 5.43
N ALA A 49 -6.74 7.95 4.88
CA ALA A 49 -6.34 8.52 3.60
C ALA A 49 -7.19 7.95 2.46
N MET A 50 -7.42 6.63 2.45
CA MET A 50 -8.23 5.96 1.43
C MET A 50 -9.72 6.33 1.47
N THR A 51 -10.26 6.57 2.67
CA THR A 51 -11.69 6.94 2.83
C THR A 51 -11.98 8.42 2.57
N ARG A 52 -10.95 9.27 2.55
CA ARG A 52 -11.09 10.73 2.35
C ARG A 52 -10.60 11.21 0.99
N VAL A 53 -10.07 10.32 0.15
CA VAL A 53 -9.49 10.68 -1.14
C VAL A 53 -10.48 11.39 -2.07
N ASP A 54 -11.78 11.08 -1.95
CA ASP A 54 -12.86 11.71 -2.71
C ASP A 54 -13.60 12.82 -1.96
N VAL A 55 -13.19 13.13 -0.71
CA VAL A 55 -13.74 14.22 0.10
C VAL A 55 -12.87 15.47 -0.06
N GLY A 56 -13.43 16.53 -0.64
CA GLY A 56 -12.84 17.88 -0.56
C GLY A 56 -11.78 18.24 -1.60
N GLY A 57 -11.75 17.62 -2.78
CA GLY A 57 -10.93 18.09 -3.91
C GLY A 57 -9.41 17.82 -3.78
N HIS A 58 -8.99 17.03 -2.78
CA HIS A 58 -7.60 16.64 -2.54
C HIS A 58 -6.94 15.91 -3.74
N VAL A 59 -7.72 15.43 -4.70
CA VAL A 59 -7.23 14.85 -5.96
C VAL A 59 -6.43 15.86 -6.78
N HIS A 60 -6.61 17.17 -6.55
CA HIS A 60 -5.86 18.24 -7.23
C HIS A 60 -4.66 18.77 -6.44
N ASP A 61 -4.44 18.30 -5.21
CA ASP A 61 -3.30 18.69 -4.38
C ASP A 61 -2.13 17.70 -4.58
N ARG A 62 -1.03 18.22 -5.15
CA ARG A 62 0.16 17.43 -5.47
C ARG A 62 0.87 16.91 -4.21
N ASP A 63 0.82 17.65 -3.12
CA ASP A 63 1.46 17.28 -1.86
C ASP A 63 0.62 16.22 -1.13
N ALA A 64 -0.70 16.37 -1.15
CA ALA A 64 -1.62 15.34 -0.64
C ALA A 64 -1.49 14.03 -1.43
N LEU A 65 -1.38 14.10 -2.76
CA LEU A 65 -1.15 12.93 -3.61
C LEU A 65 0.22 12.29 -3.31
N ALA A 66 1.28 13.07 -3.13
CA ALA A 66 2.59 12.54 -2.78
C ALA A 66 2.59 11.83 -1.42
N ALA A 67 1.92 12.41 -0.41
CA ALA A 67 1.75 11.82 0.90
C ALA A 67 0.96 10.51 0.85
N LEU A 68 -0.14 10.48 0.07
CA LEU A 68 -0.92 9.26 -0.15
C LEU A 68 -0.04 8.17 -0.77
N LYS A 69 0.71 8.48 -1.83
CA LYS A 69 1.62 7.53 -2.49
C LYS A 69 2.65 6.95 -1.53
N GLN A 70 3.25 7.79 -0.68
CA GLN A 70 4.20 7.33 0.33
C GLN A 70 3.54 6.40 1.34
N LEU A 71 2.31 6.70 1.75
CA LEU A 71 1.56 5.89 2.70
C LEU A 71 1.15 4.53 2.10
N VAL A 72 0.66 4.51 0.85
CA VAL A 72 0.37 3.26 0.13
C VAL A 72 1.64 2.42 -0.03
N ALA A 73 2.76 3.04 -0.41
CA ALA A 73 4.03 2.34 -0.53
C ALA A 73 4.54 1.79 0.81
N ALA A 74 4.32 2.50 1.92
CA ALA A 74 4.70 2.02 3.25
C ALA A 74 3.84 0.84 3.72
N GLU A 75 2.55 0.82 3.40
CA GLU A 75 1.61 -0.24 3.81
C GLU A 75 1.66 -1.47 2.92
N LEU A 76 1.65 -1.24 1.60
CA LEU A 76 1.50 -2.29 0.59
C LEU A 76 2.77 -2.56 -0.18
N GLY A 77 3.87 -1.84 0.05
CA GLY A 77 5.07 -1.89 -0.79
C GLY A 77 5.65 -3.29 -0.98
N GLU A 78 5.65 -4.11 0.07
CA GLU A 78 6.11 -5.51 -0.05
C GLU A 78 5.00 -6.43 -0.60
N ILE A 79 3.74 -6.22 -0.20
CA ILE A 79 2.58 -7.05 -0.60
C ILE A 79 2.23 -6.89 -2.10
N ALA A 80 2.34 -5.68 -2.62
CA ALA A 80 2.00 -5.34 -4.01
C ALA A 80 2.94 -5.98 -5.02
N LEU A 81 4.18 -6.29 -4.63
CA LEU A 81 5.19 -6.96 -5.47
C LEU A 81 4.92 -8.46 -5.63
N GLU A 82 4.18 -9.07 -4.71
CA GLU A 82 4.13 -10.53 -4.56
C GLU A 82 2.79 -11.14 -5.00
N ASP A 83 1.65 -10.46 -4.80
CA ASP A 83 0.31 -10.98 -5.16
C ASP A 83 -0.41 -10.16 -6.25
N ARG A 84 0.32 -9.24 -6.90
CA ARG A 84 -0.13 -8.40 -8.02
C ARG A 84 -1.48 -7.73 -7.73
N LEU A 85 -1.48 -6.75 -6.83
CA LEU A 85 -2.64 -5.87 -6.59
C LEU A 85 -3.12 -5.29 -7.94
N LEU A 86 -4.38 -5.53 -8.28
CA LEU A 86 -5.00 -5.07 -9.52
C LEU A 86 -5.62 -3.68 -9.36
N GLY A 87 -6.07 -3.37 -8.15
CA GLY A 87 -6.68 -2.08 -7.80
C GLY A 87 -7.42 -2.16 -6.48
N ILE A 88 -7.96 -1.02 -6.04
CA ILE A 88 -8.76 -0.92 -4.83
C ILE A 88 -10.13 -0.37 -5.22
N VAL A 89 -11.20 -0.91 -4.62
CA VAL A 89 -12.57 -0.45 -4.84
C VAL A 89 -13.14 0.05 -3.52
N SER A 90 -13.68 1.26 -3.53
CA SER A 90 -14.19 1.96 -2.34
C SER A 90 -15.53 2.62 -2.65
N ARG A 91 -16.34 2.81 -1.60
CA ARG A 91 -17.58 3.58 -1.71
C ARG A 91 -17.27 5.03 -2.08
N CYS A 92 -18.04 5.59 -2.99
CA CYS A 92 -17.93 6.99 -3.36
C CYS A 92 -18.80 7.89 -2.46
N MET A 93 -18.19 8.94 -1.93
CA MET A 93 -18.80 9.91 -1.02
C MET A 93 -19.29 11.19 -1.74
N LEU A 94 -19.19 11.26 -3.08
CA LEU A 94 -19.76 12.35 -3.88
C LEU A 94 -21.30 12.37 -3.87
N GLY A 95 -21.93 11.28 -3.42
CA GLY A 95 -23.38 11.14 -3.41
C GLY A 95 -23.96 10.78 -4.78
N HIS A 96 -25.30 10.78 -4.87
CA HIS A 96 -26.01 10.37 -6.07
C HIS A 96 -25.57 11.20 -7.30
N PRO A 97 -25.29 10.58 -8.47
CA PRO A 97 -25.52 9.18 -8.83
C PRO A 97 -24.32 8.23 -8.65
N TYR A 98 -23.26 8.66 -7.97
CA TYR A 98 -22.05 7.88 -7.78
C TYR A 98 -22.19 6.90 -6.61
N GLU A 99 -21.60 5.71 -6.76
CA GLU A 99 -21.70 4.66 -5.73
C GLU A 99 -20.33 4.09 -5.32
N VAL A 100 -19.42 3.90 -6.28
CA VAL A 100 -18.05 3.40 -6.02
C VAL A 100 -17.05 4.16 -6.85
N HIS A 101 -15.79 4.15 -6.43
CA HIS A 101 -14.66 4.58 -7.24
C HIS A 101 -13.56 3.53 -7.18
N THR A 102 -12.72 3.51 -8.22
CA THR A 102 -11.56 2.62 -8.27
C THR A 102 -10.28 3.42 -8.09
N LEU A 103 -9.36 2.87 -7.31
CA LEU A 103 -8.04 3.44 -7.08
C LEU A 103 -6.98 2.54 -7.72
N ASP A 104 -5.92 3.15 -8.23
CA ASP A 104 -4.74 2.43 -8.71
C ASP A 104 -3.85 1.93 -7.55
N MET A 105 -2.74 1.27 -7.88
CA MET A 105 -1.76 0.76 -6.90
C MET A 105 -1.07 1.88 -6.10
N THR A 106 -1.25 3.13 -6.49
CA THR A 106 -0.68 4.32 -5.82
C THR A 106 -1.71 5.02 -4.94
N GLY A 107 -2.95 4.51 -4.88
CA GLY A 107 -4.07 5.12 -4.18
C GLY A 107 -4.73 6.27 -4.94
N GLN A 108 -4.38 6.50 -6.21
CA GLN A 108 -5.00 7.57 -6.98
C GLN A 108 -6.34 7.10 -7.55
N ILE A 109 -7.37 7.96 -7.45
CA ILE A 109 -8.67 7.71 -8.08
C ILE A 109 -8.47 7.65 -9.60
N ILE A 110 -8.82 6.51 -10.18
CA ILE A 110 -8.87 6.31 -11.62
C ILE A 110 -10.20 6.88 -12.14
N GLU A 111 -11.31 6.46 -11.53
CA GLU A 111 -12.65 6.79 -12.03
C GLU A 111 -13.72 6.64 -10.94
N HIS A 112 -14.74 7.50 -11.01
CA HIS A 112 -15.97 7.42 -10.22
C HIS A 112 -17.07 6.75 -11.04
N PHE A 113 -17.64 5.66 -10.52
CA PHE A 113 -18.68 4.88 -11.20
C PHE A 113 -20.06 5.23 -10.66
N LYS A 114 -21.00 5.41 -11.59
CA LYS A 114 -22.41 5.62 -11.30
C LYS A 114 -23.14 4.29 -11.15
N ILE A 115 -24.32 4.36 -10.55
CA ILE A 115 -25.25 3.23 -10.48
C ILE A 115 -25.48 2.64 -11.87
N GLY A 116 -25.19 1.35 -12.01
CA GLY A 116 -25.38 0.58 -13.26
C GLY A 116 -24.25 0.71 -14.29
N HIS A 117 -23.20 1.50 -14.04
CA HIS A 117 -22.00 1.48 -14.88
C HIS A 117 -21.17 0.24 -14.59
N THR A 118 -20.53 -0.36 -15.60
CA THR A 118 -19.70 -1.56 -15.40
C THR A 118 -18.26 -1.17 -15.02
N LEU A 119 -17.71 -1.75 -13.96
CA LEU A 119 -16.28 -1.71 -13.63
C LEU A 119 -15.52 -2.69 -14.55
N PRO A 120 -14.19 -2.53 -14.65
CA PRO A 120 -13.35 -3.59 -15.20
C PRO A 120 -13.67 -4.94 -14.54
N LEU A 121 -13.79 -6.00 -15.36
CA LEU A 121 -14.25 -7.33 -14.93
C LEU A 121 -13.52 -7.86 -13.68
N THR A 122 -12.23 -7.57 -13.56
CA THR A 122 -11.40 -7.98 -12.41
C THR A 122 -11.80 -7.31 -11.10
N LEU A 123 -12.37 -6.10 -11.16
CA LEU A 123 -12.77 -5.27 -10.01
C LEU A 123 -14.27 -5.34 -9.73
N GLU A 124 -15.10 -5.71 -10.72
CA GLU A 124 -16.56 -5.80 -10.58
C GLU A 124 -16.97 -6.71 -9.41
N ARG A 125 -16.24 -7.81 -9.19
CA ARG A 125 -16.46 -8.73 -8.05
C ARG A 125 -16.36 -8.08 -6.66
N ALA A 126 -15.67 -6.93 -6.55
CA ALA A 126 -15.51 -6.21 -5.29
C ALA A 126 -16.63 -5.17 -5.04
N ARG A 127 -17.46 -4.87 -6.04
CA ARG A 127 -18.49 -3.81 -5.96
C ARG A 127 -19.43 -4.00 -4.77
N THR A 128 -20.06 -5.17 -4.65
CA THR A 128 -21.04 -5.42 -3.59
C THR A 128 -20.41 -5.35 -2.21
N LEU A 129 -19.15 -5.79 -2.09
CA LEU A 129 -18.40 -5.70 -0.84
C LEU A 129 -18.05 -4.24 -0.50
N ALA A 130 -17.60 -3.44 -1.48
CA ALA A 130 -17.29 -2.02 -1.27
C ALA A 130 -18.52 -1.19 -0.87
N LEU A 131 -19.72 -1.61 -1.30
CA LEU A 131 -20.97 -0.98 -0.88
C LEU A 131 -21.44 -1.43 0.51
N HIS A 132 -20.90 -2.50 1.08
CA HIS A 132 -21.32 -2.97 2.39
C HIS A 132 -20.77 -2.07 3.52
N PRO A 133 -21.59 -1.60 4.47
CA PRO A 133 -21.19 -0.61 5.48
C PRO A 133 -20.14 -1.09 6.48
N SER A 134 -19.87 -2.39 6.57
CA SER A 134 -18.82 -2.93 7.44
C SER A 134 -17.41 -2.77 6.86
N TYR A 135 -17.29 -2.39 5.59
CA TYR A 135 -16.01 -2.24 4.90
C TYR A 135 -15.81 -0.81 4.45
N ALA A 136 -14.62 -0.29 4.70
CA ALA A 136 -14.16 0.99 4.20
C ALA A 136 -13.81 0.91 2.71
N PHE A 137 -13.07 -0.15 2.32
CA PHE A 137 -12.66 -0.41 0.94
C PHE A 137 -12.18 -1.86 0.77
N ILE A 138 -12.02 -2.28 -0.48
CA ILE A 138 -11.64 -3.64 -0.88
C ILE A 138 -10.38 -3.59 -1.74
N GLU A 139 -9.32 -4.23 -1.29
CA GLU A 139 -8.10 -4.45 -2.08
C GLU A 139 -8.30 -5.69 -2.96
N VAL A 140 -8.14 -5.56 -4.28
CA VAL A 140 -8.36 -6.65 -5.23
C VAL A 140 -7.04 -7.14 -5.79
N TYR A 141 -6.68 -8.38 -5.47
CA TYR A 141 -5.49 -9.06 -5.98
C TYR A 141 -5.87 -10.00 -7.12
N ALA A 142 -4.91 -10.66 -7.75
CA ALA A 142 -5.20 -11.59 -8.85
C ALA A 142 -6.12 -12.74 -8.39
N ASN A 143 -5.74 -13.43 -7.31
CA ASN A 143 -6.39 -14.67 -6.89
C ASN A 143 -7.30 -14.50 -5.66
N ARG A 144 -7.35 -13.30 -5.06
CA ARG A 144 -8.05 -13.04 -3.80
C ARG A 144 -8.46 -11.58 -3.66
N MET A 145 -9.29 -11.30 -2.68
CA MET A 145 -9.66 -9.95 -2.24
C MET A 145 -9.38 -9.80 -0.76
N VAL A 146 -8.99 -8.60 -0.32
CA VAL A 146 -8.87 -8.26 1.09
C VAL A 146 -9.88 -7.17 1.40
N THR A 147 -10.82 -7.47 2.28
CA THR A 147 -11.77 -6.48 2.78
C THR A 147 -11.14 -5.73 3.94
N VAL A 148 -11.21 -4.40 3.95
CA VAL A 148 -10.68 -3.57 5.04
C VAL A 148 -11.84 -2.82 5.69
N SER A 149 -11.97 -2.92 7.01
CA SER A 149 -12.96 -2.14 7.80
C SER A 149 -12.44 -0.75 8.17
N ASP A 150 -13.32 0.15 8.63
CA ASP A 150 -12.92 1.47 9.16
C ASP A 150 -11.93 1.40 10.33
N SER A 151 -11.95 0.28 11.07
CA SER A 151 -11.01 0.03 12.15
C SER A 151 -9.64 -0.44 11.66
N GLY A 152 -9.49 -0.76 10.38
CA GLY A 152 -8.30 -1.34 9.75
C GLY A 152 -8.23 -2.86 9.80
N GLN A 153 -9.20 -3.55 10.42
CA GLN A 153 -9.26 -5.02 10.41
C GLN A 153 -9.41 -5.53 8.98
N THR A 154 -8.66 -6.58 8.65
CA THR A 154 -8.62 -7.19 7.33
C THR A 154 -9.21 -8.59 7.35
N ALA A 155 -9.88 -8.97 6.27
CA ALA A 155 -10.30 -10.34 6.03
C ALA A 155 -10.00 -10.72 4.58
N VAL A 156 -9.41 -11.89 4.38
CA VAL A 156 -9.06 -12.41 3.07
C VAL A 156 -10.21 -13.26 2.56
N ILE A 157 -10.66 -12.95 1.35
CA ILE A 157 -11.63 -13.72 0.57
C ILE A 157 -10.87 -14.34 -0.60
N GLU A 158 -10.73 -15.66 -0.59
CA GLU A 158 -10.15 -16.38 -1.73
C GLU A 158 -11.12 -16.31 -2.91
N GLY A 159 -10.62 -15.95 -4.09
CA GLY A 159 -11.40 -15.98 -5.31
C GLY A 159 -11.41 -17.39 -5.87
N THR A 160 -12.57 -18.06 -5.92
CA THR A 160 -12.76 -19.16 -6.86
C THR A 160 -12.80 -18.55 -8.26
N THR A 161 -11.75 -18.77 -9.04
CA THR A 161 -11.71 -18.49 -10.49
C THR A 161 -12.92 -19.10 -11.20
#